data_AF-A0A2J6T9S1-F1
#
_entry.id   AF-A0A2J6T9S1-F1
#
_cell.length_a   1.000
_cell.length_b   1.000
_cell.length_c   1.000
_cell.angle_alpha   90.00
_cell.angle_beta   90.00
_cell.angle_gamma   90.00
#
_symmetry.space_group_name_H-M   'P 1'
#
loop_
_entity.id
_entity.type
_entity.pdbx_description
1 polymer ?
#
loop_
_entity_poly.entity_id
_entity_poly.type
_entity_poly.pdbx_seq_one_letter_code
_entity_poly.pdbx_strand_id
1 'polypeptide(L)' 'SIYIQAVNLRVWKPGRDLVVNEIIIRFEGRLKEITTVSNKPIPTGYKVWGVAQKGFLLV' A
#
# COMPACT_ATOMS: atom_id res chain seq x y z
N SER A 1 -7.95 0.76 -7.18
CA SER A 1 -9.11 1.53 -7.68
C SER A 1 -8.58 2.69 -8.50
N ILE A 2 -8.91 2.77 -9.80
CA ILE A 2 -8.42 3.85 -10.70
C ILE A 2 -8.74 5.24 -10.15
N TYR A 3 -9.89 5.39 -9.47
CA TYR A 3 -10.31 6.65 -8.88
C TYR A 3 -9.35 7.13 -7.76
N ILE A 4 -8.98 6.26 -6.83
CA ILE A 4 -8.07 6.61 -5.72
C ILE A 4 -6.69 7.01 -6.27
N GLN A 5 -6.19 6.27 -7.26
CA GLN A 5 -4.91 6.59 -7.91
C GLN A 5 -4.96 7.94 -8.61
N ALA A 6 -6.05 8.22 -9.33
CA ALA A 6 -6.27 9.50 -9.99
C ALA A 6 -6.34 10.67 -8.99
N VAL A 7 -6.95 10.47 -7.81
CA VAL A 7 -6.98 11.48 -6.74
C VAL A 7 -5.58 11.69 -6.15
N ASN A 8 -4.86 10.62 -5.82
CA ASN A 8 -3.51 10.72 -5.25
C ASN A 8 -2.54 11.46 -6.19
N LEU A 9 -2.61 11.18 -7.49
CA LEU A 9 -1.78 11.84 -8.51
C LEU A 9 -2.13 13.33 -8.75
N ARG A 10 -3.31 13.79 -8.30
CA ARG A 10 -3.65 15.23 -8.28
C ARG A 10 -2.99 15.96 -7.12
N VAL A 11 -2.76 15.26 -6.00
CA VAL A 11 -2.12 15.83 -4.81
C VAL A 11 -0.59 15.80 -4.93
N TRP A 12 -0.03 14.72 -5.48
CA TRP A 12 1.41 14.56 -5.66
C TRP A 12 1.77 14.08 -7.06
N LYS A 13 2.63 14.85 -7.75
CA LYS A 13 3.23 14.44 -9.03
C LYS A 13 4.58 13.78 -8.77
N PRO A 14 4.73 12.48 -9.01
CA PRO A 14 5.98 11.79 -8.73
C PRO A 14 7.11 12.20 -9.70
N GLY A 15 8.32 12.31 -9.17
CA GLY A 15 9.56 12.36 -9.94
C GLY A 15 10.13 10.97 -10.24
N ARG A 16 11.41 10.90 -10.59
CA ARG A 16 12.08 9.67 -11.06
C ARG A 16 12.16 8.54 -10.01
N ASP A 17 12.40 8.88 -8.75
CA ASP A 17 12.78 7.89 -7.73
C ASP A 17 11.54 7.36 -6.99
N LEU A 18 10.95 6.29 -7.53
CA LEU A 18 9.80 5.60 -6.96
C LEU A 18 10.25 4.34 -6.19
N VAL A 19 9.55 4.03 -5.11
CA VAL A 19 9.73 2.77 -4.39
C VAL A 19 8.46 1.93 -4.53
N VAL A 20 8.63 0.68 -4.97
CA VAL A 20 7.56 -0.32 -4.97
C VAL A 20 7.81 -1.27 -3.80
N ASN A 21 6.80 -1.48 -2.95
CA ASN A 21 6.93 -2.38 -1.80
C ASN A 21 5.58 -2.99 -1.39
N GLU A 22 5.65 -4.03 -0.56
CA GLU A 22 4.50 -4.61 0.12
C GLU A 22 4.08 -3.77 1.34
N ILE A 23 2.77 -3.53 1.44
CA ILE A 23 2.12 -2.83 2.54
C ILE A 23 1.12 -3.79 3.20
N ILE A 24 1.08 -3.80 4.53
CA ILE A 24 0.05 -4.52 5.30
C ILE A 24 -0.99 -3.51 5.79
N ILE A 25 -2.23 -3.68 5.34
CA ILE A 25 -3.38 -2.98 5.90
C ILE A 25 -3.98 -3.88 6.97
N ARG A 26 -3.86 -3.48 8.24
CA ARG A 26 -4.31 -4.27 9.39
C ARG A 26 -5.76 -4.73 9.20
N PHE A 27 -6.00 -6.02 9.35
CA PHE A 27 -7.33 -6.58 9.41
C PHE A 27 -7.30 -7.91 10.17
N GLU A 28 -8.17 -8.04 11.18
CA GLU A 28 -8.17 -9.18 12.13
C GLU A 28 -9.41 -10.08 11.97
N GLY A 29 -10.29 -9.79 11.01
CA GLY A 29 -11.43 -10.62 10.67
C GLY A 29 -11.03 -11.89 9.89
N ARG A 30 -12.03 -12.70 9.52
CA ARG A 30 -11.82 -13.94 8.75
C ARG A 30 -12.22 -13.76 7.30
N LEU A 31 -11.22 -13.61 6.44
CA LEU A 31 -11.38 -13.57 4.99
C LEU A 31 -10.26 -14.41 4.36
N LYS A 32 -10.46 -14.90 3.13
CA LYS A 32 -9.49 -15.79 2.46
C LYS A 32 -8.24 -15.03 1.99
N GLU A 33 -8.39 -13.73 1.81
CA GLU A 33 -7.43 -12.82 1.18
C GLU A 33 -6.43 -12.22 2.19
N ILE A 34 -6.62 -12.48 3.50
CA ILE A 34 -5.70 -12.00 4.54
C ILE A 34 -4.45 -12.87 4.57
N THR A 35 -3.33 -12.27 4.96
CA THR A 35 -2.06 -12.98 5.10
C THR A 35 -1.32 -12.52 6.34
N THR A 36 -0.33 -13.33 6.74
CA THR A 36 0.57 -13.03 7.86
C THR A 36 2.00 -12.96 7.33
N VAL A 37 2.66 -11.82 7.51
CA VAL A 37 4.07 -11.61 7.17
C VAL A 37 4.85 -11.37 8.46
N SER A 38 5.58 -12.39 8.93
CA SER A 38 6.13 -12.47 10.29
C SER A 38 7.10 -11.33 10.68
N ASN A 39 7.75 -10.67 9.72
CA ASN A 39 8.75 -9.63 9.98
C ASN A 39 8.19 -8.19 9.90
N LYS A 40 6.86 -8.03 9.87
CA LYS A 40 6.22 -6.70 9.85
C LYS A 40 5.74 -6.31 11.26
N PRO A 41 5.81 -5.02 11.65
CA PRO A 41 5.28 -4.54 12.93
C PRO A 41 3.79 -4.87 13.13
N ILE A 42 3.04 -4.88 12.03
CA ILE A 42 1.67 -5.37 11.94
C ILE A 42 1.71 -6.54 10.96
N PRO A 43 1.75 -7.79 11.45
CA PRO A 43 2.04 -8.94 10.59
C PRO A 43 0.80 -9.41 9.82
N THR A 44 -0.40 -9.20 10.35
CA THR A 44 -1.64 -9.78 9.81
C THR A 44 -2.55 -8.72 9.20
N GLY A 45 -3.02 -8.98 7.98
CA GLY A 45 -3.98 -8.15 7.29
C GLY A 45 -4.00 -8.39 5.78
N TYR A 46 -4.46 -7.41 5.02
CA TYR A 46 -4.35 -7.46 3.57
C TYR A 46 -2.94 -7.06 3.16
N LYS A 47 -2.26 -7.94 2.43
CA LYS A 47 -1.03 -7.59 1.72
C LYS A 47 -1.37 -6.99 0.38
N VAL A 48 -0.96 -5.74 0.18
CA VAL A 48 -1.11 -5.02 -1.08
C VAL A 48 0.24 -4.54 -1.58
N TRP A 49 0.35 -4.36 -2.89
CA TRP A 49 1.49 -3.68 -3.50
C TRP A 49 1.23 -2.19 -3.51
N GLY A 50 2.20 -1.40 -3.07
CA GLY A 50 2.17 0.05 -3.10
C GLY A 50 3.37 0.62 -3.82
N VAL A 51 3.18 1.77 -4.45
CA VAL A 51 4.22 2.63 -5.01
C VAL A 51 4.17 3.95 -4.24
N ALA A 52 5.30 4.35 -3.69
CA ALA A 52 5.39 5.58 -2.91
C ALA A 52 6.64 6.40 -3.24
N GLN A 53 6.56 7.70 -3.00
CA GLN A 53 7.70 8.62 -3.08
C GLN A 53 7.57 9.69 -2.01
N LYS A 54 8.65 9.93 -1.26
CA LYS A 54 8.72 10.98 -0.21
C LYS A 54 7.54 10.94 0.78
N GLY A 55 7.05 9.75 1.11
CA GLY A 55 5.92 9.55 2.04
C GLY A 55 4.53 9.63 1.41
N PHE A 56 4.42 9.94 0.11
CA PHE A 56 3.14 9.91 -0.62
C PHE A 56 2.91 8.56 -1.28
N LEU A 57 1.75 7.96 -1.02
CA LEU A 57 1.27 6.76 -1.71
C LEU A 57 0.58 7.16 -3.03
N LEU A 58 0.98 6.52 -4.13
CA LEU A 58 0.54 6.86 -5.48
C LEU A 58 -0.50 5.88 -6.05
N VAL A 59 -0.49 4.63 -5.56
CA VAL A 59 -1.28 3.52 -6.09
C VAL A 59 -2.10 2.81 -5.05
#